data_AF-A0A7V9URA9-F1
#
_entry.id   AF-A0A7V9URA9-F1
#
_cell.length_a   1.000
_cell.length_b   1.000
_cell.length_c   1.000
_cell.angle_alpha   90.00
_cell.angle_beta   90.00
_cell.angle_gamma   90.00
#
_symmetry.space_group_name_H-M   'P 1'
#
loop_
_entity.id
_entity.type
_entity.pdbx_description
1 polymer ?
#
loop_
_entity_poly.entity_id
_entity_poly.type
_entity_poly.pdbx_seq_one_letter_code
_entity_poly.pdbx_strand_id
1 'polypeptide(L)'
;MKRKLPAIIIALAIIILAVGFLLRSFRPSIGEITESWETSNQTFKVKIDRHAEQNGGFVAGAYYVFQSAPSTSNNWREIMTFRHDDPNPIPRDQVRFVNDRVGYVFMGWMYAVTTDGGATWSVWNAQTDLPKWDCCNYRLIGSVNIVPDGTGTMILNPIPQRQGEVPQLHTNDFGQHWNL
;
A
#
# COMPACT_ATOMS: atom_id res chain seq x y z
N MET A 1 -8.66 -54.06 28.36
CA MET A 1 -8.75 -52.67 27.87
C MET A 1 -7.48 -52.29 27.13
N LYS A 2 -7.47 -52.40 25.79
CA LYS A 2 -6.27 -52.22 24.96
C LYS A 2 -6.27 -50.84 24.28
N ARG A 3 -5.25 -50.04 24.59
CA ARG A 3 -4.58 -48.99 23.79
C ARG A 3 -5.39 -48.31 22.65
N LYS A 4 -6.46 -47.56 22.96
CA LYS A 4 -7.11 -46.63 21.99
C LYS A 4 -6.49 -45.22 21.99
N LEU A 5 -5.74 -44.86 23.02
CA LEU A 5 -5.14 -43.54 23.20
C LEU A 5 -4.22 -43.09 22.03
N PRO A 6 -3.32 -43.92 21.47
CA PRO A 6 -2.43 -43.44 20.40
C PRO A 6 -3.18 -43.14 19.09
N ALA A 7 -4.24 -43.87 18.77
CA ALA A 7 -5.04 -43.63 17.58
C ALA A 7 -5.81 -42.29 17.65
N ILE A 8 -6.32 -41.94 18.84
CA ILE A 8 -7.02 -40.65 19.06
C ILE A 8 -6.04 -39.48 18.91
N ILE A 9 -4.83 -39.59 19.45
CA ILE A 9 -3.80 -38.54 19.35
C ILE A 9 -3.40 -38.32 17.88
N ILE A 10 -3.17 -39.39 17.12
CA ILE A 10 -2.81 -39.29 15.70
C ILE A 10 -3.96 -38.67 14.89
N ALA A 11 -5.21 -39.09 15.12
CA ALA A 11 -6.36 -38.52 14.43
C ALA A 11 -6.55 -37.02 14.73
N LEU A 12 -6.41 -36.60 16.00
CA LEU A 12 -6.46 -35.19 16.38
C LEU A 12 -5.32 -34.38 15.74
N ALA A 13 -4.10 -34.91 15.71
CA ALA A 13 -2.98 -34.25 15.05
C ALA A 13 -3.23 -34.04 13.55
N ILE A 14 -3.80 -35.03 12.86
CA ILE A 14 -4.18 -34.91 11.44
C ILE A 14 -5.26 -33.85 11.25
N ILE A 15 -6.28 -33.81 12.11
CA ILE A 15 -7.34 -32.79 12.04
C ILE A 15 -6.75 -31.39 12.26
N ILE A 16 -5.89 -31.21 13.26
CA ILE A 16 -5.25 -29.91 13.53
C ILE A 16 -4.38 -29.47 12.35
N LEU A 17 -3.62 -30.39 11.75
CA LEU A 17 -2.81 -30.10 10.56
C LEU A 17 -3.69 -29.76 9.35
N ALA A 18 -4.78 -30.49 9.13
CA ALA A 18 -5.71 -30.24 8.04
C ALA A 18 -6.44 -28.89 8.21
N VAL A 19 -6.91 -28.57 9.42
CA VAL A 19 -7.51 -27.27 9.74
C VAL A 19 -6.49 -26.15 9.59
N GLY A 20 -5.27 -26.32 10.10
CA GLY A 20 -4.19 -25.36 9.94
C GLY A 20 -3.81 -25.11 8.48
N PHE A 21 -3.82 -26.17 7.65
CA PHE A 21 -3.60 -26.07 6.22
C PHE A 21 -4.74 -25.33 5.51
N LEU A 22 -5.99 -25.68 5.81
CA LEU A 22 -7.17 -24.98 5.27
C LEU A 22 -7.15 -23.50 5.63
N LEU A 23 -6.86 -23.14 6.90
CA LEU A 23 -6.76 -21.75 7.35
C LEU A 23 -5.66 -20.95 6.64
N ARG A 24 -4.59 -21.60 6.15
CA ARG A 24 -3.56 -20.92 5.35
C ARG A 24 -4.02 -20.61 3.93
N SER A 25 -4.87 -21.45 3.35
CA SER A 25 -5.46 -21.21 2.02
C SER A 25 -6.45 -20.04 1.99
N PHE A 26 -6.95 -19.61 3.15
CA PHE A 26 -7.83 -18.43 3.27
C PHE A 26 -7.08 -17.12 3.55
N ARG A 27 -5.78 -17.05 3.26
CA ARG A 27 -5.06 -15.77 3.36
C ARG A 27 -5.41 -14.91 2.16
N PRO A 28 -5.85 -13.66 2.37
CA PRO A 28 -6.06 -12.72 1.28
C PRO A 28 -4.83 -12.64 0.38
N SER A 29 -5.06 -12.68 -0.93
CA SER A 29 -4.00 -12.59 -1.94
C SER A 29 -4.43 -11.75 -3.14
N ILE A 30 -3.44 -11.24 -3.87
CA ILE A 30 -3.65 -10.48 -5.12
C ILE A 30 -4.24 -11.42 -6.17
N GLY A 31 -5.39 -11.05 -6.74
CA GLY A 31 -6.04 -11.77 -7.82
C GLY A 31 -5.88 -11.11 -9.19
N GLU A 32 -6.88 -11.30 -10.04
CA GLU A 32 -6.90 -10.75 -11.41
C GLU A 32 -7.00 -9.23 -11.42
N ILE A 33 -6.39 -8.61 -12.44
CA ILE A 33 -6.53 -7.18 -12.70
C ILE A 33 -7.97 -6.89 -13.13
N THR A 34 -8.58 -5.91 -12.47
CA THR A 34 -9.96 -5.45 -12.73
C THR A 34 -10.01 -4.05 -13.32
N GLU A 35 -8.99 -3.24 -13.07
CA GLU A 35 -8.84 -1.89 -13.62
C GLU A 35 -7.35 -1.57 -13.73
N SER A 36 -6.96 -0.86 -14.78
CA SER A 36 -5.61 -0.32 -14.95
C SER A 36 -5.69 1.15 -15.35
N TRP A 37 -4.79 1.96 -14.82
CA TRP A 37 -4.65 3.36 -15.20
C TRP A 37 -3.18 3.75 -15.28
N GLU A 38 -2.81 4.56 -16.27
CA GLU A 38 -1.45 5.02 -16.53
C GLU A 38 -1.42 6.54 -16.71
N THR A 39 -0.34 7.16 -16.24
CA THR A 39 -0.01 8.57 -16.47
C THR A 39 1.50 8.76 -16.60
N SER A 40 1.95 9.86 -17.18
CA SER A 40 3.36 10.11 -17.45
C SER A 40 3.74 11.58 -17.47
N ASN A 41 5.04 11.84 -17.25
CA ASN A 41 5.71 13.06 -17.67
C ASN A 41 6.65 12.75 -18.86
N GLN A 42 7.65 13.60 -19.13
CA GLN A 42 8.57 13.39 -20.26
C GLN A 42 9.57 12.24 -20.02
N THR A 43 9.93 11.97 -18.77
CA THR A 43 11.02 11.04 -18.41
C THR A 43 10.52 9.67 -17.97
N PHE A 44 9.40 9.61 -17.25
CA PHE A 44 8.88 8.36 -16.69
C PHE A 44 7.36 8.34 -16.64
N LYS A 45 6.83 7.14 -16.43
CA LYS A 45 5.41 6.84 -16.35
C LYS A 45 5.11 6.00 -15.14
N VAL A 46 3.91 6.19 -14.61
CA VAL A 46 3.36 5.48 -13.47
C VAL A 46 2.11 4.76 -13.91
N LYS A 47 1.97 3.49 -13.51
CA LYS A 47 0.78 2.67 -13.71
C LYS A 47 0.25 2.20 -12.36
N ILE A 48 -1.07 2.15 -12.24
CA ILE A 48 -1.78 1.58 -11.10
C ILE A 48 -2.66 0.47 -11.64
N ASP A 49 -2.46 -0.74 -11.14
CA ASP A 49 -3.35 -1.88 -11.39
C ASP A 49 -4.16 -2.16 -10.13
N ARG A 50 -5.49 -2.19 -10.28
CA ARG A 50 -6.41 -2.63 -9.22
C ARG A 50 -6.75 -4.09 -9.44
N HIS A 51 -6.34 -4.92 -8.50
CA HIS A 51 -6.62 -6.35 -8.48
C HIS A 51 -7.77 -6.68 -7.54
N ALA A 52 -8.62 -7.62 -7.95
CA ALA A 52 -9.58 -8.22 -7.02
C ALA A 52 -8.83 -8.99 -5.92
N GLU A 53 -9.28 -8.90 -4.68
CA GLU A 53 -8.78 -9.77 -3.62
C GLU A 53 -9.32 -11.18 -3.79
N GLN A 54 -8.43 -12.17 -3.75
CA GLN A 54 -8.79 -13.58 -3.63
C GLN A 54 -8.68 -14.01 -2.17
N ASN A 55 -9.56 -14.92 -1.75
CA ASN A 55 -9.55 -15.50 -0.39
C ASN A 55 -9.75 -14.47 0.75
N GLY A 56 -10.38 -13.32 0.48
CA GLY A 56 -10.67 -12.22 1.43
C GLY A 56 -11.74 -12.49 2.50
N GLY A 57 -12.38 -13.66 2.47
CA GLY A 57 -13.53 -13.98 3.32
C GLY A 57 -14.85 -13.48 2.71
N PHE A 58 -15.75 -12.96 3.54
CA PHE A 58 -17.11 -12.56 3.13
C PHE A 58 -17.17 -11.22 2.40
N VAL A 59 -16.20 -10.33 2.63
CA VAL A 59 -16.12 -9.02 1.98
C VAL A 59 -14.86 -9.02 1.12
N ALA A 60 -15.03 -8.86 -0.19
CA ALA A 60 -13.91 -8.86 -1.12
C ALA A 60 -13.24 -7.48 -1.11
N GLY A 61 -11.99 -7.42 -0.64
CA GLY A 61 -11.15 -6.23 -0.80
C GLY A 61 -10.61 -6.05 -2.22
N ALA A 62 -9.64 -5.15 -2.36
CA ALA A 62 -8.81 -5.00 -3.55
C ALA A 62 -7.37 -4.68 -3.18
N TYR A 63 -6.46 -5.01 -4.10
CA TYR A 63 -5.06 -4.59 -4.04
C TYR A 63 -4.78 -3.58 -5.14
N TYR A 64 -4.02 -2.54 -4.82
CA TYR A 64 -3.58 -1.51 -5.76
C TYR A 64 -2.06 -1.63 -5.87
N VAL A 65 -1.60 -2.03 -7.05
CA VAL A 65 -0.17 -2.22 -7.34
C VAL A 65 0.30 -1.01 -8.14
N PHE A 66 1.19 -0.22 -7.54
CA PHE A 66 1.78 0.95 -8.16
C PHE A 66 3.10 0.56 -8.82
N GLN A 67 3.30 0.95 -10.07
CA GLN A 67 4.47 0.61 -10.85
C GLN A 67 5.04 1.83 -11.58
N SER A 68 6.36 1.83 -11.80
CA SER A 68 7.07 2.86 -12.56
C SER A 68 7.86 2.25 -13.72
N ALA A 69 7.96 2.96 -14.82
CA ALA A 69 8.87 2.66 -15.93
C ALA A 69 9.40 3.96 -16.56
N PRO A 70 10.59 3.95 -17.19
CA PRO A 70 10.97 5.03 -18.11
C PRO A 70 9.89 5.25 -19.17
N SER A 71 9.69 6.49 -19.64
CA SER A 71 8.61 6.85 -20.58
C SER A 71 8.68 6.06 -21.89
N THR A 72 9.88 5.66 -22.29
CA THR A 72 10.17 4.89 -23.52
C THR A 72 10.21 3.37 -23.33
N SER A 73 9.96 2.87 -22.11
CA SER A 73 10.10 1.45 -21.78
C SER A 73 8.79 0.85 -21.27
N ASN A 74 8.62 -0.45 -21.46
CA ASN A 74 7.54 -1.24 -20.83
C ASN A 74 8.07 -2.16 -19.70
N ASN A 75 9.29 -1.91 -19.24
CA ASN A 75 9.88 -2.63 -18.11
C ASN A 75 9.40 -2.02 -16.79
N TRP A 76 8.20 -2.42 -16.39
CA TRP A 76 7.55 -1.97 -15.16
C TRP A 76 8.25 -2.53 -13.92
N ARG A 77 8.45 -1.66 -12.93
CA ARG A 77 8.97 -2.01 -11.60
C ARG A 77 7.93 -1.65 -10.56
N GLU A 78 7.65 -2.56 -9.64
CA GLU A 78 6.76 -2.29 -8.51
C GLU A 78 7.37 -1.21 -7.59
N ILE A 79 6.53 -0.26 -7.18
CA ILE A 79 6.85 0.81 -6.24
C ILE A 79 6.34 0.42 -4.85
N MET A 80 5.03 0.14 -4.77
CA MET A 80 4.33 -0.22 -3.55
C MET A 80 3.03 -0.96 -3.90
N THR A 81 2.54 -1.74 -2.95
CA THR A 81 1.23 -2.40 -3.02
C THR A 81 0.39 -1.99 -1.81
N PHE A 82 -0.85 -1.54 -2.06
CA PHE A 82 -1.79 -1.13 -1.01
C PHE A 82 -3.02 -2.05 -1.03
N ARG A 83 -3.41 -2.59 0.13
CA ARG A 83 -4.65 -3.37 0.30
C ARG A 83 -5.75 -2.48 0.84
N HIS A 84 -6.93 -2.53 0.23
CA HIS A 84 -8.12 -1.80 0.66
C HIS A 84 -9.30 -2.76 0.83
N ASP A 85 -9.98 -2.72 1.98
CA ASP A 85 -11.04 -3.68 2.31
C ASP A 85 -12.38 -3.32 1.64
N ASP A 86 -12.60 -2.02 1.37
CA ASP A 86 -13.72 -1.50 0.59
C ASP A 86 -13.26 -0.97 -0.79
N PRO A 87 -13.35 -1.76 -1.87
CA PRO A 87 -12.71 -1.42 -3.13
C PRO A 87 -13.31 -0.17 -3.80
N ASN A 88 -12.48 0.86 -3.95
CA ASN A 88 -12.80 2.08 -4.68
C ASN A 88 -12.17 2.09 -6.11
N PRO A 89 -12.71 2.86 -7.07
CA PRO A 89 -12.00 3.11 -8.33
C PRO A 89 -10.60 3.69 -8.10
N ILE A 90 -9.70 3.54 -9.08
CA ILE A 90 -8.33 4.08 -8.96
C ILE A 90 -8.36 5.61 -8.77
N PRO A 91 -7.82 6.15 -7.66
CA PRO A 91 -7.79 7.58 -7.40
C PRO A 91 -6.70 8.29 -8.22
N ARG A 92 -7.10 8.89 -9.35
CA ARG A 92 -6.17 9.44 -10.36
C ARG A 92 -5.44 10.72 -9.92
N ASP A 93 -5.97 11.44 -8.94
CA ASP A 93 -5.42 12.69 -8.42
C ASP A 93 -4.28 12.50 -7.41
N GLN A 94 -4.00 11.23 -7.05
CA GLN A 94 -2.95 10.85 -6.11
C GLN A 94 -1.58 10.62 -6.75
N VAL A 95 -1.47 10.71 -8.08
CA VAL A 95 -0.18 10.69 -8.80
C VAL A 95 0.12 12.09 -9.31
N ARG A 96 1.28 12.63 -8.92
CA ARG A 96 1.69 13.98 -9.31
C ARG A 96 3.16 14.04 -9.69
N PHE A 97 3.44 14.82 -10.72
CA PHE A 97 4.80 15.12 -11.17
C PHE A 97 5.13 16.56 -10.77
N VAL A 98 6.21 16.74 -10.01
CA VAL A 98 6.71 18.08 -9.63
C VAL A 98 7.57 18.64 -10.75
N ASN A 99 8.38 17.78 -11.39
CA ASN A 99 9.15 18.07 -12.59
C ASN A 99 9.47 16.75 -13.34
N ASP A 100 10.41 16.77 -14.27
CA ASP A 100 10.77 15.59 -15.05
C ASP A 100 11.45 14.47 -14.23
N ARG A 101 12.11 14.83 -13.12
CA ARG A 101 12.83 13.88 -12.24
C ARG A 101 12.06 13.51 -10.98
N VAL A 102 11.16 14.39 -10.53
CA VAL A 102 10.46 14.27 -9.26
C VAL A 102 8.98 13.99 -9.49
N GLY A 103 8.50 12.91 -8.91
CA GLY A 103 7.07 12.62 -8.83
C GLY A 103 6.76 11.78 -7.60
N TYR A 104 5.50 11.79 -7.20
CA TYR A 104 5.04 11.06 -6.03
C TYR A 104 3.67 10.44 -6.26
N VAL A 105 3.42 9.40 -5.48
CA VAL A 105 2.15 8.69 -5.38
C VAL A 105 1.78 8.52 -3.91
N PHE A 106 0.49 8.49 -3.59
CA PHE A 106 0.05 8.11 -2.26
C PHE A 106 -1.27 7.37 -2.32
N MET A 107 -1.55 6.53 -1.33
CA MET A 107 -2.86 5.91 -1.16
C MET A 107 -3.03 5.46 0.29
N GLY A 108 -4.16 5.82 0.90
CA GLY A 108 -4.43 5.50 2.29
C GLY A 108 -3.37 6.05 3.23
N TRP A 109 -2.56 5.17 3.81
CA TRP A 109 -1.50 5.51 4.75
C TRP A 109 -0.08 5.28 4.20
N MET A 110 0.04 5.10 2.88
CA MET A 110 1.31 4.91 2.19
C MET A 110 1.59 6.03 1.20
N TYR A 111 2.85 6.43 1.11
CA TYR A 111 3.36 7.44 0.21
C TYR A 111 4.65 6.94 -0.43
N ALA A 112 4.89 7.26 -1.70
CA ALA A 112 6.16 6.98 -2.35
C ALA A 112 6.59 8.15 -3.23
N VAL A 113 7.90 8.41 -3.26
CA VAL A 113 8.51 9.49 -4.05
C VAL A 113 9.73 9.00 -4.80
N THR A 114 9.91 9.51 -6.02
CA THR A 114 11.15 9.42 -6.78
C THR A 114 11.74 10.81 -6.96
N THR A 115 13.07 10.90 -6.95
CA THR A 115 13.84 12.11 -7.30
C THR A 115 14.80 11.88 -8.46
N ASP A 116 14.73 10.72 -9.11
CA ASP A 116 15.64 10.25 -10.15
C ASP A 116 14.92 9.82 -11.44
N GLY A 117 13.71 10.34 -11.67
CA GLY A 117 12.92 10.05 -12.87
C GLY A 117 12.34 8.64 -12.83
N GLY A 118 11.85 8.20 -11.68
CA GLY A 118 11.19 6.90 -11.51
C GLY A 118 12.13 5.71 -11.57
N ALA A 119 13.44 5.91 -11.40
CA ALA A 119 14.43 4.84 -11.38
C ALA A 119 14.48 4.12 -10.03
N THR A 120 14.39 4.88 -8.94
CA THR A 120 14.24 4.41 -7.56
C THR A 120 13.12 5.19 -6.85
N TRP A 121 12.57 4.57 -5.80
CA TRP A 121 11.48 5.15 -5.01
C TRP A 121 11.74 4.96 -3.52
N SER A 122 11.56 6.02 -2.76
CA SER A 122 11.50 5.99 -1.30
C SER A 122 10.04 5.84 -0.87
N VAL A 123 9.75 4.88 0.01
CA VAL A 123 8.39 4.59 0.49
C VAL A 123 8.29 4.95 1.95
N TRP A 124 7.26 5.73 2.29
CA TRP A 124 6.84 6.05 3.64
C TRP A 124 5.53 5.32 3.96
N ASN A 125 5.42 4.76 5.16
CA ASN A 125 4.28 4.00 5.63
C ASN A 125 3.98 4.36 7.08
N ALA A 126 2.78 4.91 7.33
CA ALA A 126 2.35 5.31 8.67
C ALA A 126 2.51 4.20 9.73
N GLN A 127 2.37 2.92 9.34
CA GLN A 127 2.53 1.78 10.25
C GLN A 127 3.92 1.70 10.86
N THR A 128 4.95 2.09 10.13
CA THR A 128 6.35 2.06 10.59
C THR A 128 6.86 3.43 10.98
N ASP A 129 6.34 4.49 10.33
CA ASP A 129 6.92 5.82 10.38
C ASP A 129 6.12 6.81 11.24
N LEU A 130 4.87 6.50 11.61
CA LEU A 130 4.11 7.33 12.56
C LEU A 130 4.04 6.68 13.96
N PRO A 131 4.43 7.42 15.02
CA PRO A 131 4.24 6.93 16.37
C PRO A 131 2.75 6.82 16.69
N LYS A 132 2.37 5.77 17.42
CA LYS A 132 0.99 5.53 17.89
C LYS A 132 -0.05 5.33 16.78
N TRP A 133 0.39 5.02 15.55
CA TRP A 133 -0.54 4.66 14.48
C TRP A 133 -1.27 3.35 14.80
N ASP A 134 -2.57 3.43 15.05
CA ASP A 134 -3.40 2.27 15.41
C ASP A 134 -4.26 1.77 14.23
N CYS A 135 -3.62 1.59 13.08
CA CYS A 135 -4.20 1.04 11.86
C CYS A 135 -5.44 1.74 11.27
N CYS A 136 -5.63 1.43 9.99
CA CYS A 136 -6.90 1.20 9.31
C CYS A 136 -7.71 2.45 8.97
N ASN A 137 -7.03 3.57 8.73
CA ASN A 137 -7.64 4.73 8.08
C ASN A 137 -7.23 4.78 6.61
N TYR A 138 -8.06 4.23 5.74
CA TYR A 138 -7.84 4.28 4.28
C TYR A 138 -7.88 5.70 3.68
N ARG A 139 -8.14 6.72 4.50
CA ARG A 139 -8.12 8.14 4.12
C ARG A 139 -7.10 8.94 4.92
N LEU A 140 -6.10 8.27 5.52
CA LEU A 140 -5.13 8.92 6.40
C LEU A 140 -4.43 10.07 5.67
N ILE A 141 -3.77 9.82 4.55
CA ILE A 141 -3.18 10.89 3.74
C ILE A 141 -4.30 11.59 3.00
N GLY A 142 -4.64 12.80 3.45
CA GLY A 142 -5.66 13.63 2.82
C GLY A 142 -5.11 14.37 1.61
N SER A 143 -3.93 14.97 1.75
CA SER A 143 -3.26 15.65 0.63
C SER A 143 -1.74 15.69 0.82
N VAL A 144 -1.03 15.79 -0.30
CA VAL A 144 0.40 16.04 -0.34
C VAL A 144 0.65 17.22 -1.27
N ASN A 145 1.47 18.16 -0.84
CA ASN A 145 1.93 19.28 -1.65
C ASN A 145 3.45 19.39 -1.53
N ILE A 146 4.15 19.16 -2.63
CA ILE A 146 5.62 19.27 -2.73
C ILE A 146 5.91 20.27 -3.85
N VAL A 147 6.79 21.22 -3.55
CA VAL A 147 7.20 22.27 -4.48
C VAL A 147 8.61 21.99 -5.04
N PRO A 148 9.01 22.66 -6.14
CA PRO A 148 10.28 22.36 -6.82
C PRO A 148 11.56 22.56 -5.99
N ASP A 149 11.50 23.31 -4.87
CA ASP A 149 12.66 23.54 -4.00
C ASP A 149 12.93 22.39 -3.00
N GLY A 150 12.12 21.33 -3.03
CA GLY A 150 12.24 20.19 -2.12
C GLY A 150 11.34 20.26 -0.89
N THR A 151 10.79 21.43 -0.59
CA THR A 151 9.90 21.57 0.56
C THR A 151 8.49 21.06 0.26
N GLY A 152 7.79 20.64 1.30
CA GLY A 152 6.43 20.17 1.17
C GLY A 152 5.71 19.88 2.48
N THR A 153 4.42 19.64 2.36
CA THR A 153 3.52 19.30 3.46
C THR A 153 2.68 18.08 3.09
N MET A 154 2.47 17.19 4.06
CA MET A 154 1.50 16.10 4.00
C MET A 154 0.43 16.36 5.05
N ILE A 155 -0.82 16.53 4.63
CA ILE A 155 -1.96 16.71 5.52
C ILE A 155 -2.55 15.34 5.81
N LEU A 156 -2.62 15.00 7.08
CA LEU A 156 -3.17 13.76 7.59
C LEU A 156 -4.58 14.00 8.14
N ASN A 157 -5.46 13.00 8.01
CA ASN A 157 -6.81 13.00 8.53
C ASN A 157 -6.88 12.07 9.76
N PRO A 158 -6.31 12.45 10.92
CA PRO A 158 -6.32 11.59 12.10
C PRO A 158 -7.75 11.32 12.57
N ILE A 159 -7.96 10.17 13.23
CA ILE A 159 -9.27 9.83 13.80
C ILE A 159 -9.45 10.66 15.09
N PRO A 160 -10.48 11.52 15.21
CA PRO A 160 -10.59 12.48 16.32
C PRO A 160 -10.50 11.88 17.74
N GLN A 161 -10.85 10.61 17.90
CA GLN A 161 -10.84 9.90 19.17
C GLN A 161 -9.46 9.31 19.54
N ARG A 162 -8.47 9.32 18.63
CA ARG A 162 -7.14 8.77 18.86
C ARG A 162 -6.18 9.87 19.32
N GLN A 163 -5.62 9.69 20.50
CA GLN A 163 -4.71 10.69 21.10
C GLN A 163 -3.29 10.57 20.54
N GLY A 164 -2.74 11.71 20.13
CA GLY A 164 -1.35 11.82 19.70
C GLY A 164 -1.09 11.49 18.23
N GLU A 165 -2.14 11.27 17.43
CA GLU A 165 -1.99 11.27 15.97
C GLU A 165 -1.69 12.70 15.49
N VAL A 166 -0.80 12.79 14.51
CA VAL A 166 -0.25 14.05 14.01
C VAL A 166 -1.07 14.47 12.79
N PRO A 167 -1.58 15.71 12.72
CA PRO A 167 -2.43 16.14 11.59
C PRO A 167 -1.64 16.57 10.35
N GLN A 168 -0.34 16.81 10.49
CA GLN A 168 0.48 17.37 9.40
C GLN A 168 1.94 16.94 9.55
N LEU A 169 2.59 16.70 8.43
CA LEU A 169 4.02 16.45 8.34
C LEU A 169 4.69 17.42 7.36
N HIS A 170 5.98 17.63 7.54
CA HIS A 170 6.82 18.53 6.76
C HIS A 170 8.03 17.80 6.17
N THR A 171 8.44 18.22 4.98
CA THR A 171 9.66 17.73 4.32
C THR A 171 10.46 18.90 3.75
N ASN A 172 11.78 18.70 3.63
CA ASN A 172 12.72 19.56 2.93
C ASN A 172 13.53 18.79 1.87
N ASP A 173 13.10 17.57 1.51
CA ASP A 173 13.81 16.66 0.62
C ASP A 173 12.88 15.89 -0.35
N PHE A 174 11.83 16.56 -0.81
CA PHE A 174 10.79 16.03 -1.70
C PHE A 174 9.96 14.89 -1.08
N GLY A 175 9.90 14.80 0.25
CA GLY A 175 9.12 13.77 0.95
C GLY A 175 9.86 12.44 1.09
N GLN A 176 11.18 12.42 0.87
CA GLN A 176 11.98 11.24 1.20
C GLN A 176 12.00 11.00 2.71
N HIS A 177 11.99 12.09 3.48
CA HIS A 177 11.79 12.07 4.93
C HIS A 177 10.69 13.05 5.33
N TRP A 178 9.94 12.65 6.36
CA TRP A 178 8.85 13.43 6.92
C TRP A 178 9.12 13.72 8.40
N ASN A 179 8.92 14.98 8.78
CA ASN A 179 9.10 15.50 10.12
C ASN A 179 7.77 16.00 10.68
N LEU A 180 7.65 15.98 12.01
CA LEU A 180 6.52 16.53 12.76
C LEU A 180 6.57 18.06 12.79
#